data_AF-A0A1C4YA90-F1
#
_entry.id   AF-A0A1C4YA90-F1
#
_cell.length_a   1.000
_cell.length_b   1.000
_cell.length_c   1.000
_cell.angle_alpha   90.00
_cell.angle_beta   90.00
_cell.angle_gamma   90.00
#
_symmetry.space_group_name_H-M   'P 1'
#
loop_
_entity.id
_entity.type
_entity.pdbx_description
1 polymer ?
#
loop_
_entity_poly.entity_id
_entity_poly.type
_entity_poly.pdbx_seq_one_letter_code
_entity_poly.pdbx_strand_id
1 'polypeptide(L)'
;MNSSTSSALPPYAVSGIQPLRVNEEGRHVEYRGHQLIGTPPVAAVFARVPETFLPVTEGEPLRREEFCAALDVSSRDGLAWIVGLGDAVKSMVDSGGDFVDDDLIEEALAAQPDVVEVYHVDREVFDVVLARFLRADEMFARWLDAITAAHREFARRLGVELPY
;
A
#
# COMPACT_ATOMS: atom_id res chain seq x y z
N MET A 1 26.31 27.71 16.71
CA MET A 1 24.84 27.77 16.89
C MET A 1 24.24 27.29 15.58
N ASN A 2 23.98 26.00 15.46
CA ASN A 2 23.34 25.45 14.25
C ASN A 2 21.84 25.60 14.42
N SER A 3 21.27 26.53 13.64
CA SER A 3 19.82 26.66 13.49
C SER A 3 19.34 25.46 12.68
N SER A 4 18.92 24.40 13.36
CA SER A 4 18.11 23.36 12.75
C SER A 4 16.74 23.96 12.46
N THR A 5 16.61 24.59 11.28
CA THR A 5 15.31 24.88 10.71
C THR A 5 14.58 23.56 10.56
N SER A 6 13.60 23.32 11.42
CA SER A 6 12.58 22.28 11.21
C SER A 6 11.96 22.59 9.85
N SER A 7 12.38 21.87 8.81
CA SER A 7 11.73 21.92 7.52
C SER A 7 10.32 21.42 7.75
N ALA A 8 9.32 22.26 7.49
CA ALA A 8 7.93 21.82 7.49
C ALA A 8 7.83 20.60 6.57
N LEU A 9 7.11 19.56 7.02
CA LEU A 9 6.86 18.40 6.20
C LEU A 9 6.13 18.81 4.91
N PRO A 10 6.40 18.13 3.79
CA PRO A 10 5.78 18.48 2.51
C PRO A 10 4.25 18.27 2.54
N PRO A 11 3.48 18.90 1.63
CA PRO A 11 2.01 18.86 1.67
C PRO A 11 1.38 17.46 1.56
N TYR A 12 2.09 16.49 0.98
CA TYR A 12 1.63 15.11 0.84
C TYR A 12 1.96 14.25 2.07
N ALA A 13 2.71 14.79 3.04
CA ALA A 13 2.91 14.15 4.34
C ALA A 13 1.65 14.25 5.21
N VAL A 14 1.54 13.35 6.19
CA VAL A 14 0.41 13.35 7.13
C VAL A 14 0.76 14.19 8.35
N SER A 15 -0.01 15.26 8.56
CA SER A 15 0.17 16.16 9.70
C SER A 15 0.09 15.41 11.02
N GLY A 16 1.09 15.62 11.90
CA GLY A 16 1.15 14.98 13.21
C GLY A 16 1.72 13.55 13.21
N ILE A 17 2.09 13.01 12.04
CA ILE A 17 2.70 11.68 11.91
C ILE A 17 4.07 11.81 11.27
N GLN A 18 5.11 11.44 12.03
CA GLN A 18 6.48 11.45 11.54
C GLN A 18 6.67 10.34 10.48
N PRO A 19 7.15 10.66 9.25
CA PRO A 19 7.52 9.64 8.28
C PRO A 19 8.59 8.68 8.82
N LEU A 20 8.54 7.42 8.40
CA LEU A 20 9.57 6.42 8.70
C LEU A 20 10.92 6.85 8.14
N ARG A 21 10.93 7.34 6.89
CA ARG A 21 12.10 7.93 6.25
C ARG A 21 11.73 9.25 5.63
N VAL A 22 12.69 10.15 5.68
CA VAL A 22 12.71 11.38 4.90
C VAL A 22 14.06 11.44 4.21
N ASN A 23 14.10 11.66 2.89
CA ASN A 23 15.38 11.85 2.21
C ASN A 23 16.11 13.11 2.75
N GLU A 24 17.40 13.25 2.44
CA GLU A 24 18.24 14.37 2.94
C GLU A 24 17.68 15.75 2.59
N GLU A 25 16.89 15.84 1.51
CA GLU A 25 16.28 17.09 1.05
C GLU A 25 14.93 17.41 1.71
N GLY A 26 14.39 16.52 2.55
CA GLY A 26 13.08 16.73 3.18
C GLY A 26 11.89 16.49 2.25
N ARG A 27 12.12 15.95 1.05
CA ARG A 27 11.18 15.94 -0.10
C ARG A 27 10.75 14.55 -0.55
N HIS A 28 11.14 13.50 0.14
CA HIS A 28 10.60 12.15 -0.10
C HIS A 28 10.21 11.61 1.24
N VAL A 29 8.94 11.28 1.41
CA VAL A 29 8.41 10.69 2.65
C VAL A 29 8.07 9.22 2.41
N GLU A 30 8.39 8.38 3.38
CA GLU A 30 8.02 6.97 3.42
C GLU A 30 7.21 6.72 4.70
N TYR A 31 6.11 5.99 4.57
CA TYR A 31 5.26 5.59 5.69
C TYR A 31 4.94 4.10 5.59
N ARG A 32 4.86 3.45 6.75
CA ARG A 32 4.29 2.10 6.88
C ARG A 32 2.86 2.16 7.38
N GLY A 33 2.07 1.16 7.05
CA GLY A 33 0.65 1.13 7.38
C GLY A 33 0.35 1.32 8.86
N HIS A 34 1.12 0.69 9.75
CA HIS A 34 0.92 0.84 11.20
C HIS A 34 0.98 2.29 11.71
N GLN A 35 1.73 3.17 11.02
CA GLN A 35 1.78 4.60 11.35
C GLN A 35 0.48 5.32 10.97
N LEU A 36 -0.23 4.81 9.95
CA LEU A 36 -1.36 5.45 9.30
C LEU A 36 -2.72 4.87 9.69
N ILE A 37 -2.80 3.70 10.35
CA ILE A 37 -4.06 3.02 10.70
C ILE A 37 -5.07 3.94 11.40
N GLY A 38 -4.60 4.84 12.28
CA GLY A 38 -5.47 5.76 13.02
C GLY A 38 -5.99 6.96 12.23
N THR A 39 -5.50 7.17 10.99
CA THR A 39 -5.94 8.29 10.15
C THR A 39 -7.33 8.01 9.57
N PRO A 40 -8.20 9.02 9.39
CA PRO A 40 -9.57 8.79 8.95
C PRO A 40 -9.69 8.01 7.63
N PRO A 41 -8.90 8.27 6.57
CA PRO A 41 -8.98 7.50 5.32
C PRO A 41 -8.63 6.02 5.52
N VAL A 42 -7.54 5.74 6.24
CA VAL A 42 -7.05 4.37 6.44
C VAL A 42 -7.97 3.61 7.40
N ALA A 43 -8.40 4.23 8.50
CA ALA A 43 -9.31 3.63 9.46
C ALA A 43 -10.63 3.16 8.80
N ALA A 44 -11.15 3.94 7.84
CA ALA A 44 -12.37 3.60 7.12
C ALA A 44 -12.23 2.34 6.24
N VAL A 45 -11.07 2.16 5.60
CA VAL A 45 -10.78 0.94 4.82
C VAL A 45 -10.46 -0.22 5.75
N PHE A 46 -9.62 0.01 6.75
CA PHE A 46 -9.18 -0.98 7.74
C PHE A 46 -10.34 -1.62 8.52
N ALA A 47 -11.44 -0.88 8.73
CA ALA A 47 -12.64 -1.42 9.37
C ALA A 47 -13.41 -2.43 8.49
N ARG A 48 -13.15 -2.47 7.17
CA ARG A 48 -13.86 -3.32 6.19
C ARG A 48 -13.02 -4.46 5.65
N VAL A 49 -11.71 -4.48 5.92
CA VAL A 49 -10.85 -5.59 5.55
C VAL A 49 -11.07 -6.78 6.52
N PRO A 50 -10.77 -8.01 6.10
CA PRO A 50 -10.88 -9.19 6.96
C PRO A 50 -10.10 -9.02 8.27
N GLU A 51 -10.57 -9.58 9.38
CA GLU A 51 -9.79 -9.57 10.64
C GLU A 51 -8.49 -10.40 10.50
N THR A 52 -8.56 -11.48 9.73
CA THR A 52 -7.44 -12.38 9.42
C THR A 52 -7.41 -12.64 7.91
N PHE A 53 -6.27 -12.36 7.29
CA PHE A 53 -5.96 -12.75 5.92
C PHE A 53 -5.47 -14.19 5.90
N LEU A 54 -6.09 -15.01 5.06
CA LEU A 54 -5.69 -16.41 4.88
C LEU A 54 -4.80 -16.50 3.65
N PRO A 55 -3.69 -17.25 3.73
CA PRO A 55 -2.78 -17.42 2.60
C PRO A 55 -3.52 -18.19 1.50
N VAL A 56 -3.36 -17.72 0.27
CA VAL A 56 -3.90 -18.38 -0.92
C VAL A 56 -2.94 -19.49 -1.38
N THR A 57 -1.64 -19.29 -1.14
CA THR A 57 -0.57 -20.27 -1.40
C THR A 57 0.11 -20.70 -0.09
N GLU A 58 1.25 -21.38 -0.14
CA GLU A 58 1.93 -21.83 1.09
C GLU A 58 2.41 -20.64 1.94
N GLY A 59 1.90 -20.55 3.17
CA GLY A 59 2.24 -19.49 4.12
C GLY A 59 1.41 -19.57 5.40
N GLU A 60 1.55 -18.55 6.24
CA GLU A 60 0.84 -18.44 7.52
C GLU A 60 -0.24 -17.34 7.44
N PRO A 61 -1.38 -17.51 8.13
CA PRO A 61 -2.36 -16.44 8.28
C PRO A 61 -1.78 -15.18 8.93
N LEU A 62 -2.25 -14.01 8.50
CA LEU A 62 -1.89 -12.73 9.09
C LEU A 62 -3.11 -12.02 9.66
N ARG A 63 -3.00 -11.44 10.85
CA ARG A 63 -4.02 -10.48 11.32
C ARG A 63 -3.98 -9.23 10.44
N ARG A 64 -5.10 -8.52 10.29
CA ARG A 64 -5.14 -7.28 9.50
C ARG A 64 -4.12 -6.23 9.94
N GLU A 65 -3.78 -6.17 11.23
CA GLU A 65 -2.75 -5.27 11.75
C GLU A 65 -1.37 -5.64 11.20
N GLU A 66 -1.05 -6.93 11.14
CA GLU A 66 0.21 -7.46 10.62
C GLU A 66 0.29 -7.30 9.11
N PHE A 67 -0.80 -7.62 8.41
CA PHE A 67 -0.96 -7.39 6.98
C PHE A 67 -0.75 -5.92 6.64
N CYS A 68 -1.45 -5.01 7.34
CA CYS A 68 -1.31 -3.56 7.13
C CYS A 68 0.10 -3.05 7.47
N ALA A 69 0.75 -3.60 8.50
CA ALA A 69 2.10 -3.19 8.89
C ALA A 69 3.18 -3.61 7.89
N ALA A 70 2.90 -4.64 7.08
CA ALA A 70 3.77 -5.12 6.01
C ALA A 70 3.64 -4.31 4.71
N LEU A 71 2.78 -3.29 4.67
CA LEU A 71 2.61 -2.41 3.52
C LEU A 71 3.26 -1.05 3.77
N ASP A 72 3.78 -0.45 2.70
CA ASP A 72 4.32 0.89 2.72
C ASP A 72 3.91 1.72 1.50
N VAL A 73 3.99 3.04 1.68
CA VAL A 73 3.85 4.01 0.60
C VAL A 73 4.94 5.05 0.74
N SER A 74 5.46 5.52 -0.39
CA SER A 74 6.37 6.63 -0.42
C SER A 74 6.11 7.54 -1.62
N SER A 75 6.40 8.84 -1.45
CA SER A 75 6.26 9.81 -2.53
C SER A 75 7.17 10.99 -2.34
N ARG A 76 7.47 11.66 -3.46
CA ARG A 76 8.21 12.91 -3.52
C ARG A 76 7.36 14.15 -3.83
N ASP A 77 6.15 13.96 -4.37
CA ASP A 77 5.35 15.04 -4.94
C ASP A 77 3.83 14.89 -4.73
N GLY A 78 3.36 13.76 -4.19
CA GLY A 78 1.95 13.48 -3.97
C GLY A 78 1.16 13.07 -5.24
N LEU A 79 1.83 12.96 -6.39
CA LEU A 79 1.26 12.51 -7.66
C LEU A 79 1.87 11.19 -8.12
N ALA A 80 3.18 11.03 -7.96
CA ALA A 80 3.90 9.79 -8.17
C ALA A 80 4.15 9.11 -6.82
N TRP A 81 3.70 7.87 -6.72
CA TRP A 81 3.78 7.06 -5.51
C TRP A 81 4.51 5.76 -5.80
N ILE A 82 5.31 5.33 -4.84
CA ILE A 82 5.84 3.98 -4.78
C ILE A 82 5.05 3.29 -3.68
N VAL A 83 4.46 2.13 -3.96
CA VAL A 83 3.78 1.29 -2.97
C VAL A 83 4.49 -0.05 -2.87
N GLY A 84 4.62 -0.53 -1.63
CA GLY A 84 5.38 -1.72 -1.31
C GLY A 84 4.58 -2.74 -0.50
N LEU A 85 4.95 -4.01 -0.64
CA LEU A 85 4.51 -5.10 0.22
C LEU A 85 5.72 -5.90 0.72
N GLY A 86 5.71 -6.25 2.01
CA GLY A 86 6.74 -7.10 2.59
C GLY A 86 6.51 -8.59 2.29
N ASP A 87 7.59 -9.38 2.40
CA ASP A 87 7.61 -10.84 2.19
C ASP A 87 6.44 -11.61 2.82
N ALA A 88 6.01 -11.20 4.03
CA ALA A 88 4.95 -11.88 4.77
C ALA A 88 3.59 -11.90 4.01
N VAL A 89 3.38 -10.95 3.09
CA VAL A 89 2.12 -10.81 2.34
C VAL A 89 2.14 -11.60 1.02
N LYS A 90 3.29 -12.07 0.55
CA LYS A 90 3.41 -12.73 -0.76
C LYS A 90 2.56 -13.99 -0.93
N SER A 91 2.29 -14.73 0.14
CA SER A 91 1.42 -15.91 0.07
C SER A 91 -0.07 -15.56 -0.06
N MET A 92 -0.44 -14.29 0.11
CA MET A 92 -1.81 -13.78 0.10
C MET A 92 -2.20 -13.27 -1.28
N VAL A 93 -1.25 -12.75 -2.05
CA VAL A 93 -1.53 -12.01 -3.29
C VAL A 93 -0.65 -12.52 -4.42
N ASP A 94 -1.17 -12.45 -5.64
CA ASP A 94 -0.33 -12.65 -6.81
C ASP A 94 0.43 -11.37 -7.11
N SER A 95 1.77 -11.45 -7.11
CA SER A 95 2.66 -10.36 -7.49
C SER A 95 3.13 -10.51 -8.94
N GLY A 96 2.35 -11.16 -9.80
CA GLY A 96 2.68 -11.47 -11.18
C GLY A 96 3.57 -12.71 -11.38
N GLY A 97 3.28 -13.47 -12.43
CA GLY A 97 4.16 -14.47 -13.04
C GLY A 97 4.32 -15.83 -12.33
N ASP A 98 3.83 -15.97 -11.10
CA ASP A 98 4.01 -17.19 -10.30
C ASP A 98 2.79 -18.14 -10.38
N PHE A 99 1.55 -17.62 -10.39
CA PHE A 99 0.34 -18.45 -10.24
C PHE A 99 -0.78 -18.15 -11.24
N VAL A 100 -0.90 -16.91 -11.70
CA VAL A 100 -1.86 -16.48 -12.73
C VAL A 100 -1.15 -15.64 -13.79
N ASP A 101 -1.71 -15.62 -15.00
CA ASP A 101 -1.10 -14.94 -16.15
C ASP A 101 -1.16 -13.40 -16.04
N ASP A 102 -2.07 -12.86 -15.23
CA ASP A 102 -2.28 -11.40 -15.05
C ASP A 102 -1.78 -10.96 -13.67
N ASP A 103 -1.08 -9.82 -13.59
CA ASP A 103 -0.72 -9.20 -12.29
C ASP A 103 -1.96 -8.53 -11.66
N LEU A 104 -2.56 -9.23 -10.69
CA LEU A 104 -3.79 -8.80 -10.04
C LEU A 104 -3.63 -7.54 -9.18
N ILE A 105 -2.41 -7.26 -8.70
CA ILE A 105 -2.13 -6.05 -7.94
C ILE A 105 -2.09 -4.86 -8.88
N GLU A 106 -1.37 -4.99 -10.01
CA GLU A 106 -1.32 -3.96 -11.05
C GLU A 106 -2.72 -3.66 -11.58
N GLU A 107 -3.53 -4.68 -11.88
CA GLU A 107 -4.93 -4.52 -12.30
C GLU A 107 -5.77 -3.77 -11.25
N ALA A 108 -5.66 -4.15 -9.97
CA ALA A 108 -6.42 -3.53 -8.89
C ALA A 108 -6.01 -2.07 -8.65
N LEU A 109 -4.72 -1.74 -8.80
CA LEU A 109 -4.23 -0.37 -8.75
C LEU A 109 -4.72 0.44 -9.95
N ALA A 110 -4.61 -0.09 -11.17
CA ALA A 110 -5.00 0.58 -12.40
C ALA A 110 -6.51 0.88 -12.48
N ALA A 111 -7.34 0.07 -11.83
CA ALA A 111 -8.79 0.26 -11.75
C ALA A 111 -9.21 1.43 -10.86
N GLN A 112 -8.31 2.01 -10.07
CA GLN A 112 -8.67 3.08 -9.13
C GLN A 112 -8.90 4.44 -9.82
N PRO A 113 -9.75 5.30 -9.24
CA PRO A 113 -9.98 6.64 -9.78
C PRO A 113 -8.69 7.47 -9.85
N ASP A 114 -8.55 8.24 -10.93
CA ASP A 114 -7.43 9.15 -11.18
C ASP A 114 -6.06 8.47 -11.40
N VAL A 115 -5.97 7.13 -11.44
CA VAL A 115 -4.73 6.44 -11.80
C VAL A 115 -4.50 6.59 -13.30
N VAL A 116 -3.33 7.12 -13.65
CA VAL A 116 -2.89 7.36 -15.03
C VAL A 116 -2.03 6.20 -15.52
N GLU A 117 -1.14 5.72 -14.65
CA GLU A 117 -0.18 4.69 -14.95
C GLU A 117 0.12 3.88 -13.68
N VAL A 118 0.29 2.58 -13.86
CA VAL A 118 0.83 1.67 -12.85
C VAL A 118 1.94 0.90 -13.53
N TYR A 119 3.02 0.65 -12.81
CA TYR A 119 4.12 -0.17 -13.30
C TYR A 119 4.61 -1.08 -12.19
N HIS A 120 4.63 -2.39 -12.44
CA HIS A 120 5.28 -3.37 -11.57
C HIS A 120 6.80 -3.28 -11.72
N VAL A 121 7.46 -2.62 -10.76
CA VAL A 121 8.90 -2.29 -10.82
C VAL A 121 9.76 -3.50 -10.48
N ASP A 122 9.37 -4.20 -9.42
CA ASP A 122 10.01 -5.39 -8.87
C ASP A 122 8.96 -6.18 -8.10
N ARG A 123 9.27 -7.42 -7.71
CA ARG A 123 8.34 -8.39 -7.09
C ARG A 123 7.46 -7.81 -5.97
N GLU A 124 7.98 -6.84 -5.21
CA GLU A 124 7.32 -6.25 -4.04
C GLU A 124 6.91 -4.78 -4.22
N VAL A 125 7.19 -4.18 -5.37
CA VAL A 125 7.21 -2.72 -5.53
C VAL A 125 6.49 -2.29 -6.81
N PHE A 126 5.57 -1.34 -6.66
CA PHE A 126 4.79 -0.78 -7.75
C PHE A 126 4.89 0.74 -7.76
N ASP A 127 5.10 1.30 -8.95
CA ASP A 127 4.98 2.73 -9.20
C ASP A 127 3.54 3.05 -9.62
N VAL A 128 2.96 4.10 -9.04
CA VAL A 128 1.61 4.57 -9.33
C VAL A 128 1.64 6.06 -9.62
N VAL A 129 1.15 6.45 -10.79
CA VAL A 129 1.03 7.86 -11.19
C VAL A 129 -0.43 8.27 -11.18
N LEU A 130 -0.73 9.38 -10.53
CA LEU A 130 -2.08 9.92 -10.37
C LEU A 130 -2.26 11.24 -11.12
N ALA A 131 -3.47 11.45 -11.66
CA ALA A 131 -3.92 12.73 -12.20
C ALA A 131 -4.31 13.72 -11.08
N ARG A 132 -4.50 13.23 -9.85
CA ARG A 132 -4.92 14.02 -8.69
C ARG A 132 -3.94 13.85 -7.54
N PHE A 133 -3.63 14.98 -6.91
CA PHE A 133 -2.79 15.02 -5.71
C PHE A 133 -3.45 14.28 -4.54
N LEU A 134 -2.66 13.45 -3.84
CA LEU A 134 -3.04 12.78 -2.59
C LEU A 134 -2.03 13.07 -1.47
N ARG A 135 -2.50 12.91 -0.23
CA ARG A 135 -1.63 12.71 0.94
C ARG A 135 -1.34 11.22 1.14
N ALA A 136 -0.31 10.91 1.93
CA ALA A 136 0.13 9.53 2.16
C ALA A 136 -0.93 8.65 2.84
N ASP A 137 -1.78 9.20 3.72
CA ASP A 137 -2.90 8.45 4.30
C ASP A 137 -3.98 8.10 3.27
N GLU A 138 -4.25 9.00 2.34
CA GLU A 138 -5.20 8.76 1.25
C GLU A 138 -4.68 7.73 0.25
N MET A 139 -3.39 7.82 -0.14
CA MET A 139 -2.78 6.82 -1.00
C MET A 139 -2.64 5.46 -0.30
N PHE A 140 -2.29 5.44 0.99
CA PHE A 140 -2.21 4.18 1.74
C PHE A 140 -3.60 3.51 1.86
N ALA A 141 -4.66 4.28 2.08
CA ALA A 141 -6.03 3.74 2.10
C ALA A 141 -6.39 3.07 0.76
N ARG A 142 -6.01 3.71 -0.34
CA ARG A 142 -6.16 3.18 -1.71
C ARG A 142 -5.32 1.93 -1.95
N TRP A 143 -4.10 1.90 -1.43
CA TRP A 143 -3.22 0.75 -1.51
C TRP A 143 -3.81 -0.46 -0.77
N LEU A 144 -4.23 -0.25 0.48
CA LEU A 144 -4.87 -1.27 1.31
C LEU A 144 -6.14 -1.85 0.66
N ASP A 145 -6.96 -1.01 0.04
CA ASP A 145 -8.18 -1.43 -0.66
C ASP A 145 -7.85 -2.29 -1.89
N ALA A 146 -6.90 -1.86 -2.73
CA ALA A 146 -6.48 -2.61 -3.91
C ALA A 146 -5.83 -3.95 -3.59
N ILE A 147 -4.90 -4.00 -2.63
CA ILE A 147 -4.26 -5.28 -2.28
C ILE A 147 -5.24 -6.26 -1.63
N THR A 148 -6.27 -5.75 -0.92
CA THR A 148 -7.37 -6.59 -0.40
C THR A 148 -8.26 -7.11 -1.55
N ALA A 149 -8.49 -6.30 -2.58
CA ALA A 149 -9.21 -6.74 -3.78
C ALA A 149 -8.42 -7.81 -4.56
N ALA A 150 -7.11 -7.59 -4.74
CA ALA A 150 -6.19 -8.55 -5.36
C ALA A 150 -6.15 -9.88 -4.60
N HIS A 151 -6.09 -9.85 -3.26
CA HIS A 151 -6.17 -11.05 -2.41
C HIS A 151 -7.43 -11.88 -2.68
N ARG A 152 -8.60 -11.23 -2.71
CA ARG A 152 -9.88 -11.91 -2.98
C ARG A 152 -9.95 -12.47 -4.38
N GLU A 153 -9.51 -11.70 -5.37
CA GLU A 153 -9.51 -12.13 -6.77
C GLU A 153 -8.53 -13.29 -6.99
N PHE A 154 -7.37 -13.26 -6.33
CA PHE A 154 -6.39 -14.34 -6.40
C PHE A 154 -6.95 -15.66 -5.85
N ALA A 155 -7.56 -15.61 -4.66
CA ALA A 155 -8.24 -16.77 -4.08
C ALA A 155 -9.34 -17.29 -5.01
N ARG A 156 -10.13 -16.39 -5.61
CA ARG A 156 -11.18 -16.75 -6.57
C ARG A 156 -10.61 -17.47 -7.80
N ARG A 157 -9.51 -16.98 -8.39
CA ARG A 157 -8.88 -17.59 -9.58
C ARG A 157 -8.30 -18.97 -9.28
N LEU A 158 -7.82 -19.20 -8.05
CA LEU A 158 -7.31 -20.51 -7.61
C LEU A 158 -8.37 -21.42 -7.00
N GLY A 159 -9.63 -20.99 -6.90
CA GLY A 159 -10.70 -21.78 -6.31
C GLY A 159 -10.55 -21.99 -4.80
N VAL A 160 -9.83 -21.11 -4.11
CA VAL A 160 -9.67 -21.10 -2.66
C VAL A 160 -10.84 -20.35 -2.03
N GLU A 161 -11.58 -21.03 -1.15
CA GLU A 161 -12.68 -20.41 -0.41
C GLU A 161 -12.13 -19.58 0.76
N LEU A 162 -12.41 -18.27 0.73
CA LEU A 162 -12.17 -17.36 1.85
C LEU A 162 -13.45 -17.22 2.68
N PRO A 163 -13.38 -17.20 4.02
CA PRO A 163 -14.56 -17.14 4.88
C PRO A 163 -15.16 -15.72 5.02
N TYR A 164 -14.83 -14.78 4.12
CA TYR A 164 -15.19 -13.36 4.19
C TYR A 164 -15.38 -12.70 2.83
#